data_AF-A0A1H6HNL5-F1
#
_entry.id   AF-A0A1H6HNL5-F1
#
_cell.length_a   1.000
_cell.length_b   1.000
_cell.length_c   1.000
_cell.angle_alpha   90.00
_cell.angle_beta   90.00
_cell.angle_gamma   90.00
#
_symmetry.space_group_name_H-M   'P 1'
#
loop_
_entity.id
_entity.type
_entity.pdbx_description
1 polymer ?
#
loop_
_entity_poly.entity_id
_entity_poly.type
_entity_poly.pdbx_seq_one_letter_code
_entity_poly.pdbx_strand_id
1 'polypeptide(L)'
;MPVTTRHDPSHREALWELESAFDRGALITVFGACSVEYRGRAASSLGPGDRLLILKPDGAALVHTDEQRTPVNWQPPGSTHHAAVRDGRLRVRSERSSPDETLIVRFSTVHQLSAMAVTGGRDLAVTGSEADLRRRILADPALIEPGFEPTAIERDSAAGPMDVFGVDAAGTPVVLELKRRRVGPSAVSQLGRYVDAVAEERSAAATADDPDSDDPDAADSGTAADASDTDRVRGILVAPSITDRAAELLADRGFEHVALDPPAPAGDDTGADDTDADDADTDDVDADDAPSS
;
A
#
# COMPACT_ATOMS: atom_id res chain seq x y z
N MET A 1 -27.45 2.73 18.46
CA MET A 1 -27.74 1.65 17.49
C MET A 1 -27.56 0.32 18.20
N PRO A 2 -28.50 -0.64 18.08
CA PRO A 2 -28.39 -1.89 18.83
C PRO A 2 -27.28 -2.78 18.25
N VAL A 3 -26.34 -3.14 19.10
CA VAL A 3 -25.43 -4.27 18.88
C VAL A 3 -26.15 -5.53 19.35
N THR A 4 -26.12 -6.59 18.54
CA THR A 4 -26.57 -7.91 18.99
C THR A 4 -25.34 -8.76 19.28
N THR A 5 -25.24 -9.30 20.49
CA THR A 5 -24.18 -10.25 20.87
C THR A 5 -24.81 -11.50 21.46
N ARG A 6 -24.32 -12.66 21.03
CA ARG A 6 -24.62 -13.97 21.61
C ARG A 6 -23.34 -14.60 22.12
N HIS A 7 -23.38 -15.13 23.34
CA HIS A 7 -22.30 -15.90 23.94
C HIS A 7 -22.69 -17.38 23.93
N ASP A 8 -21.74 -18.22 23.52
CA ASP A 8 -21.89 -19.66 23.33
C ASP A 8 -23.23 -20.07 22.65
N PRO A 9 -23.65 -19.40 21.55
CA PRO A 9 -24.90 -19.75 20.90
C PRO A 9 -24.84 -21.17 20.33
N SER A 10 -25.98 -21.84 20.31
CA SER A 10 -26.12 -23.04 19.50
C SER A 10 -25.89 -22.72 18.02
N HIS A 11 -25.45 -23.70 17.23
CA HIS A 11 -25.24 -23.53 15.79
C HIS A 11 -26.49 -23.02 15.04
N ARG A 12 -27.69 -23.35 15.53
CA ARG A 12 -28.96 -22.89 14.95
C ARG A 12 -29.28 -21.45 15.33
N GLU A 13 -29.04 -21.05 16.58
CA GLU A 13 -29.17 -19.65 16.99
C GLU A 13 -28.17 -18.78 16.22
N ALA A 14 -26.92 -19.21 16.12
CA ALA A 14 -25.90 -18.52 15.35
C ALA A 14 -26.30 -18.37 13.87
N LEU A 15 -26.88 -19.42 13.26
CA LEU A 15 -27.41 -19.33 11.89
C LEU A 15 -28.49 -18.24 11.77
N TRP A 16 -29.47 -18.24 12.66
CA TRP A 16 -30.55 -17.26 12.61
C TRP A 16 -30.03 -15.82 12.77
N GLU A 17 -29.08 -15.61 13.68
CA GLU A 17 -28.45 -14.30 13.86
C GLU A 17 -27.65 -13.87 12.63
N LEU A 18 -26.95 -14.80 11.96
CA LEU A 18 -26.20 -14.51 10.73
C LEU A 18 -27.13 -14.12 9.58
N GLU A 19 -28.19 -14.88 9.33
CA GLU A 19 -29.16 -14.58 8.27
C GLU A 19 -29.78 -13.19 8.48
N SER A 20 -30.21 -12.92 9.71
CA SER A 20 -30.74 -11.64 10.15
C SER A 20 -29.74 -10.48 9.99
N ALA A 21 -28.45 -10.73 10.24
CA ALA A 21 -27.39 -9.75 10.10
C ALA A 21 -27.00 -9.49 8.63
N PHE A 22 -27.03 -10.51 7.77
CA PHE A 22 -26.82 -10.36 6.33
C PHE A 22 -27.88 -9.47 5.70
N ASP A 23 -29.16 -9.69 6.02
CA ASP A 23 -30.28 -8.91 5.47
C ASP A 23 -30.19 -7.42 5.82
N ARG A 24 -29.62 -7.09 6.99
CA ARG A 24 -29.43 -5.70 7.44
C ARG A 24 -28.10 -5.07 7.02
N GLY A 25 -27.22 -5.83 6.34
CA GLY A 25 -25.89 -5.35 5.98
C GLY A 25 -25.03 -4.97 7.18
N ALA A 26 -25.05 -5.79 8.24
CA ALA A 26 -24.25 -5.55 9.44
C ALA A 26 -22.79 -6.00 9.27
N LEU A 27 -21.87 -5.36 10.01
CA LEU A 27 -20.56 -5.93 10.28
C LEU A 27 -20.73 -7.05 11.31
N ILE A 28 -20.22 -8.22 10.98
CA ILE A 28 -20.36 -9.42 11.80
C ILE A 28 -18.98 -9.89 12.26
N THR A 29 -18.87 -10.25 13.53
CA THR A 29 -17.74 -10.98 14.07
C THR A 29 -18.21 -12.30 14.68
N VAL A 30 -17.49 -13.39 14.40
CA VAL A 30 -17.72 -14.71 14.98
C VAL A 30 -16.41 -15.23 15.51
N PHE A 31 -16.36 -15.53 16.80
CA PHE A 31 -15.20 -16.16 17.44
C PHE A 31 -15.56 -17.57 17.89
N GLY A 32 -14.71 -18.54 17.57
CA GLY A 32 -14.95 -19.93 17.95
C GLY A 32 -13.97 -20.93 17.32
N ALA A 33 -13.99 -22.14 17.86
CA ALA A 33 -13.26 -23.27 17.31
C ALA A 33 -13.82 -23.64 15.93
N CYS A 34 -12.99 -23.58 14.90
CA CYS A 34 -13.37 -23.88 13.53
C CYS A 34 -12.26 -24.54 12.71
N SER A 35 -12.60 -24.99 11.51
CA SER A 35 -11.65 -25.27 10.43
C SER A 35 -11.97 -24.39 9.22
N VAL A 36 -10.97 -24.18 8.37
CA VAL A 36 -11.08 -23.30 7.19
C VAL A 36 -10.62 -24.06 5.96
N GLU A 37 -11.35 -23.91 4.87
CA GLU A 37 -10.96 -24.37 3.55
C GLU A 37 -11.15 -23.24 2.55
N TYR A 38 -10.18 -23.06 1.66
CA TYR A 38 -10.28 -22.12 0.55
C TYR A 38 -9.93 -22.82 -0.75
N ARG A 39 -10.69 -22.51 -1.80
CA ARG A 39 -10.47 -22.94 -3.18
C ARG A 39 -10.64 -21.76 -4.11
N GLY A 40 -9.71 -21.57 -5.03
CA GLY A 40 -9.73 -20.47 -5.99
C GLY A 40 -8.42 -20.43 -6.76
N ARG A 41 -7.78 -19.26 -6.81
CA ARG A 41 -6.44 -19.09 -7.41
C ARG A 41 -5.36 -19.94 -6.75
N ALA A 42 -5.59 -20.32 -5.49
CA ALA A 42 -4.83 -21.32 -4.76
C ALA A 42 -5.79 -22.26 -4.03
N ALA A 43 -5.24 -23.29 -3.39
CA ALA A 43 -5.98 -24.11 -2.43
C ALA A 43 -5.28 -24.04 -1.08
N SER A 44 -6.06 -23.87 0.00
CA SER A 44 -5.53 -23.93 1.36
C SER A 44 -6.53 -24.58 2.31
N SER A 45 -6.01 -25.20 3.36
CA SER A 45 -6.78 -25.80 4.43
C SER A 45 -6.12 -25.50 5.76
N LEU A 46 -6.92 -25.14 6.75
CA LEU A 46 -6.47 -24.88 8.10
C LEU A 46 -7.28 -25.75 9.07
N GLY A 47 -6.56 -26.54 9.88
CA GLY A 47 -7.15 -27.50 10.81
C GLY A 47 -7.93 -26.84 11.97
N PRO A 48 -8.48 -27.64 12.89
CA PRO A 48 -9.21 -27.16 14.06
C PRO A 48 -8.41 -26.12 14.86
N GLY A 49 -9.09 -25.08 15.34
CA GLY A 49 -8.50 -24.04 16.20
C GLY A 49 -9.43 -22.85 16.38
N ASP A 50 -9.20 -22.04 17.42
CA ASP A 50 -9.97 -20.84 17.69
C ASP A 50 -9.58 -19.71 16.76
N ARG A 51 -10.57 -19.11 16.10
CA ARG A 51 -10.34 -18.05 15.11
C ARG A 51 -11.41 -16.99 15.18
N LEU A 52 -11.01 -15.78 14.80
CA LEU A 52 -11.91 -14.67 14.56
C LEU A 52 -12.26 -14.62 13.08
N LEU A 53 -13.54 -14.80 12.77
CA LEU A 53 -14.11 -14.51 11.46
C LEU A 53 -14.77 -13.13 11.49
N ILE A 54 -14.42 -12.29 10.52
CA ILE A 54 -15.05 -10.98 10.28
C ILE A 54 -15.74 -11.03 8.92
N LEU A 55 -17.01 -10.65 8.85
CA LEU A 55 -17.77 -10.50 7.60
C LEU A 55 -18.24 -9.05 7.51
N LYS A 56 -17.84 -8.38 6.43
CA LYS A 56 -18.14 -6.97 6.21
C LYS A 56 -19.36 -6.80 5.29
N PRO A 57 -20.10 -5.68 5.41
CA PRO A 57 -21.27 -5.41 4.56
C PRO A 57 -20.95 -5.30 3.06
N ASP A 58 -19.70 -5.00 2.71
CA ASP A 58 -19.25 -4.95 1.32
C ASP A 58 -18.85 -6.32 0.75
N GLY A 59 -19.05 -7.40 1.51
CA GLY A 59 -18.77 -8.77 1.09
C GLY A 59 -17.35 -9.24 1.42
N ALA A 60 -16.50 -8.44 2.05
CA ALA A 60 -15.19 -8.94 2.47
C ALA A 60 -15.30 -9.89 3.66
N ALA A 61 -14.62 -11.04 3.60
CA ALA A 61 -14.47 -11.97 4.72
C ALA A 61 -13.02 -12.07 5.14
N LEU A 62 -12.74 -12.07 6.45
CA LEU A 62 -11.39 -12.15 7.01
C LEU A 62 -11.37 -13.19 8.12
N VAL A 63 -10.42 -14.13 8.06
CA VAL A 63 -10.16 -15.09 9.14
C VAL A 63 -8.81 -14.77 9.76
N HIS A 64 -8.80 -14.53 11.07
CA HIS A 64 -7.60 -14.26 11.86
C HIS A 64 -7.35 -15.36 12.88
N THR A 65 -6.07 -15.61 13.13
CA THR A 65 -5.56 -16.32 14.31
C THR A 65 -5.08 -15.30 15.35
N ASP A 66 -4.32 -15.74 16.34
CA ASP A 66 -3.74 -14.97 17.44
C ASP A 66 -2.48 -14.17 17.05
N GLU A 67 -1.91 -14.43 15.88
CA GLU A 67 -0.70 -13.78 15.40
C GLU A 67 -0.91 -13.04 14.07
N GLN A 68 0.01 -12.12 13.79
CA GLN A 68 0.14 -11.35 12.54
C GLN A 68 -0.98 -10.35 12.27
N ARG A 69 -0.61 -9.27 11.57
CA ARG A 69 -1.54 -8.19 11.19
C ARG A 69 -2.53 -8.63 10.11
N THR A 70 -2.12 -9.50 9.20
CA THR A 70 -2.90 -9.91 8.03
C THR A 70 -3.74 -11.14 8.33
N PRO A 71 -4.96 -11.26 7.77
CA PRO A 71 -5.76 -12.46 7.91
C PRO A 71 -5.04 -13.66 7.29
N VAL A 72 -5.20 -14.84 7.89
CA VAL A 72 -4.65 -16.10 7.38
C VAL A 72 -5.43 -16.61 6.16
N ASN A 73 -6.71 -16.28 6.05
CA ASN A 73 -7.55 -16.51 4.88
C ASN A 73 -8.56 -15.37 4.71
N TRP A 74 -8.90 -15.01 3.48
CA TRP A 74 -9.82 -13.91 3.22
C TRP A 74 -10.53 -14.04 1.88
N GLN A 75 -11.60 -13.26 1.71
CA GLN A 75 -12.28 -12.98 0.44
C GLN A 75 -12.42 -11.46 0.26
N PRO A 76 -12.24 -10.93 -0.97
CA PRO A 76 -12.33 -9.49 -1.25
C PRO A 76 -13.77 -8.96 -1.09
N PRO A 77 -13.93 -7.63 -1.06
CA PRO A 77 -15.22 -6.99 -1.31
C PRO A 77 -15.88 -7.50 -2.60
N GLY A 78 -17.22 -7.49 -2.64
CA GLY A 78 -18.04 -8.02 -3.72
C GLY A 78 -18.33 -9.52 -3.62
N SER A 79 -17.81 -10.21 -2.59
CA SER A 79 -18.15 -11.61 -2.34
C SER A 79 -19.53 -11.73 -1.65
N THR A 80 -20.20 -12.86 -1.86
CA THR A 80 -21.50 -13.16 -1.23
C THR A 80 -21.32 -14.14 -0.09
N HIS A 81 -21.93 -13.85 1.07
CA HIS A 81 -21.88 -14.70 2.25
C HIS A 81 -23.15 -15.55 2.40
N HIS A 82 -22.99 -16.81 2.78
CA HIS A 82 -24.06 -17.73 3.09
C HIS A 82 -23.74 -18.46 4.38
N ALA A 83 -24.73 -18.63 5.25
CA ALA A 83 -24.64 -19.48 6.43
C ALA A 83 -25.57 -20.68 6.29
N ALA A 84 -25.19 -21.82 6.87
CA ALA A 84 -26.05 -22.99 6.98
C ALA A 84 -25.61 -23.84 8.18
N VAL A 85 -26.54 -24.63 8.72
CA VAL A 85 -26.18 -25.74 9.62
C VAL A 85 -26.17 -27.03 8.81
N ARG A 86 -25.03 -27.73 8.78
CA ARG A 86 -24.86 -29.04 8.12
C ARG A 86 -24.22 -29.99 9.12
N ASP A 87 -24.77 -31.20 9.22
CA ASP A 87 -24.34 -32.21 10.20
C ASP A 87 -24.31 -31.66 11.64
N GLY A 88 -25.29 -30.81 11.98
CA GLY A 88 -25.40 -30.16 13.28
C GLY A 88 -24.41 -29.03 13.55
N ARG A 89 -23.55 -28.67 12.59
CA ARG A 89 -22.51 -27.64 12.74
C ARG A 89 -22.73 -26.45 11.83
N LEU A 90 -22.45 -25.26 12.34
CA LEU A 90 -22.49 -24.02 11.58
C LEU A 90 -21.39 -24.01 10.53
N ARG A 91 -21.78 -23.66 9.30
CA ARG A 91 -20.90 -23.45 8.15
C ARG A 91 -21.18 -22.08 7.57
N VAL A 92 -20.16 -21.24 7.51
CA VAL A 92 -20.16 -19.98 6.77
C VAL A 92 -19.38 -20.16 5.48
N ARG A 93 -19.97 -19.76 4.36
CA ARG A 93 -19.39 -19.84 3.02
C ARG A 93 -19.37 -18.45 2.41
N SER A 94 -18.21 -18.02 1.88
CA SER A 94 -18.04 -16.76 1.16
C SER A 94 -17.58 -17.04 -0.26
N GLU A 95 -18.33 -16.56 -1.26
CA GLU A 95 -18.12 -16.88 -2.67
C GLU A 95 -17.91 -15.64 -3.52
N ARG A 96 -17.04 -15.76 -4.51
CA ARG A 96 -16.76 -14.76 -5.54
C ARG A 96 -16.79 -15.47 -6.90
N SER A 97 -17.36 -14.85 -7.92
CA SER A 97 -17.56 -15.46 -9.25
C SER A 97 -16.46 -15.14 -10.27
N SER A 98 -15.65 -14.09 -10.05
CA SER A 98 -14.60 -13.69 -11.00
C SER A 98 -13.33 -13.18 -10.28
N PRO A 99 -12.28 -14.02 -10.17
CA PRO A 99 -12.30 -15.47 -10.44
C PRO A 99 -13.23 -16.22 -9.48
N ASP A 100 -13.58 -17.46 -9.83
CA ASP A 100 -14.35 -18.35 -8.97
C ASP A 100 -13.53 -18.73 -7.74
N GLU A 101 -13.95 -18.25 -6.58
CA GLU A 101 -13.25 -18.44 -5.30
C GLU A 101 -14.28 -18.73 -4.21
N THR A 102 -14.01 -19.73 -3.38
CA THR A 102 -14.84 -20.13 -2.25
C THR A 102 -14.00 -20.25 -0.99
N LEU A 103 -14.42 -19.55 0.08
CA LEU A 103 -13.93 -19.69 1.45
C LEU A 103 -15.01 -20.36 2.30
N ILE A 104 -14.69 -21.44 3.00
CA ILE A 104 -15.60 -22.16 3.89
C ILE A 104 -15.00 -22.20 5.29
N VAL A 105 -15.74 -21.67 6.27
CA VAL A 105 -15.43 -21.76 7.70
C VAL A 105 -16.45 -22.67 8.36
N ARG A 106 -15.99 -23.76 8.99
CA ARG A 106 -16.84 -24.74 9.68
C ARG A 106 -16.58 -24.66 11.17
N PHE A 107 -17.55 -24.20 11.95
CA PHE A 107 -17.42 -24.10 13.39
C PHE A 107 -17.76 -25.42 14.06
N SER A 108 -16.87 -25.91 14.93
CA SER A 108 -17.22 -26.95 15.91
C SER A 108 -17.93 -26.33 17.11
N THR A 109 -17.50 -25.14 17.52
CA THR A 109 -18.10 -24.35 18.61
C THR A 109 -18.09 -22.88 18.22
N VAL A 110 -19.16 -22.15 18.53
CA VAL A 110 -19.21 -20.69 18.42
C VAL A 110 -19.18 -20.15 19.85
N HIS A 111 -18.12 -19.45 20.23
CA HIS A 111 -17.98 -18.85 21.56
C HIS A 111 -18.66 -17.48 21.63
N GLN A 112 -18.58 -16.71 20.54
CA GLN A 112 -19.25 -15.43 20.46
C GLN A 112 -19.65 -15.11 19.02
N LEU A 113 -20.82 -14.50 18.88
CA LEU A 113 -21.26 -13.86 17.64
C LEU A 113 -21.73 -12.44 17.96
N SER A 114 -21.22 -11.45 17.24
CA SER A 114 -21.68 -10.06 17.33
C SER A 114 -22.01 -9.50 15.96
N ALA A 115 -23.12 -8.75 15.87
CA ALA A 115 -23.56 -8.04 14.68
C ALA A 115 -23.80 -6.56 15.00
N MET A 116 -23.18 -5.67 14.22
CA MET A 116 -23.13 -4.23 14.47
C MET A 116 -23.40 -3.44 13.19
N ALA A 117 -24.16 -2.36 13.30
CA ALA A 117 -24.28 -1.39 12.21
C ALA A 117 -22.99 -0.58 12.10
N VAL A 118 -22.49 -0.36 10.87
CA VAL A 118 -21.35 0.52 10.61
C VAL A 118 -21.86 1.82 10.01
N THR A 119 -21.42 2.94 10.57
CA THR A 119 -21.72 4.31 10.10
C THR A 119 -20.42 5.05 9.84
N GLY A 120 -20.39 5.91 8.82
CA GLY A 120 -19.19 6.67 8.42
C GLY A 120 -18.74 6.36 6.99
N GLY A 121 -18.06 7.32 6.36
CA GLY A 121 -17.56 7.20 4.99
C GLY A 121 -16.49 6.12 4.84
N ARG A 122 -16.33 5.61 3.61
CA ARG A 122 -15.34 4.59 3.24
C ARG A 122 -13.95 5.20 2.96
N ASP A 123 -13.86 6.53 2.98
CA ASP A 123 -12.69 7.27 2.53
C ASP A 123 -11.71 7.49 3.69
N LEU A 124 -10.55 6.88 3.57
CA LEU A 124 -9.42 7.14 4.45
C LEU A 124 -8.64 8.33 3.88
N ALA A 125 -8.64 9.46 4.59
CA ALA A 125 -7.70 10.54 4.28
C ALA A 125 -6.30 10.11 4.74
N VAL A 126 -5.47 9.66 3.79
CA VAL A 126 -4.06 9.34 4.05
C VAL A 126 -3.21 10.53 3.61
N THR A 127 -2.54 11.16 4.58
CA THR A 127 -1.45 12.11 4.33
C THR A 127 -0.11 11.39 4.46
N GLY A 128 0.87 11.73 3.61
CA GLY A 128 2.20 11.12 3.59
C GLY A 128 2.30 9.90 2.67
N SER A 129 1.42 9.81 1.67
CA SER A 129 1.43 8.81 0.60
C SER A 129 2.46 9.15 -0.50
N GLU A 130 2.75 8.19 -1.38
CA GLU A 130 3.54 8.45 -2.59
C GLU A 130 2.83 9.45 -3.53
N ALA A 131 1.50 9.46 -3.53
CA ALA A 131 0.71 10.45 -4.24
C ALA A 131 0.89 11.88 -3.67
N ASP A 132 1.07 12.01 -2.35
CA ASP A 132 1.41 13.30 -1.73
C ASP A 132 2.80 13.77 -2.14
N LEU A 133 3.78 12.86 -2.15
CA LEU A 133 5.15 13.13 -2.62
C LEU A 133 5.14 13.55 -4.10
N ARG A 134 4.36 12.87 -4.95
CA ARG A 134 4.16 13.23 -6.35
C ARG A 134 3.57 14.63 -6.49
N ARG A 135 2.48 14.93 -5.76
CA ARG A 135 1.86 16.26 -5.77
C ARG A 135 2.86 17.36 -5.36
N ARG A 136 3.71 17.09 -4.37
CA ARG A 136 4.77 18.01 -3.95
C ARG A 136 5.78 18.28 -5.07
N ILE A 137 6.24 17.24 -5.78
CA ILE A 137 7.17 17.37 -6.92
C ILE A 137 6.54 18.12 -8.09
N LEU A 138 5.27 17.85 -8.40
CA LEU A 138 4.58 18.57 -9.49
C LEU A 138 4.35 20.06 -9.17
N ALA A 139 4.17 20.39 -7.88
CA ALA A 139 4.01 21.77 -7.43
C ALA A 139 5.36 22.52 -7.38
N ASP A 140 6.45 21.83 -7.10
CA ASP A 140 7.81 22.39 -7.06
C ASP A 140 8.82 21.40 -7.68
N PRO A 141 8.93 21.36 -9.02
CA PRO A 141 9.84 20.43 -9.71
C PRO A 141 11.32 20.63 -9.39
N ALA A 142 11.70 21.84 -8.94
CA ALA A 142 13.06 22.15 -8.53
C ALA A 142 13.53 21.36 -7.30
N LEU A 143 12.62 20.71 -6.58
CA LEU A 143 12.94 19.73 -5.52
C LEU A 143 13.70 18.51 -6.04
N ILE A 144 13.58 18.19 -7.33
CA ILE A 144 14.37 17.15 -7.98
C ILE A 144 15.71 17.75 -8.41
N GLU A 145 15.65 18.73 -9.31
CA GLU A 145 16.79 19.53 -9.74
C GLU A 145 16.32 20.79 -10.48
N PRO A 146 17.14 21.85 -10.55
CA PRO A 146 16.81 23.05 -11.32
C PRO A 146 16.59 22.74 -12.81
N GLY A 147 15.44 23.17 -13.34
CA GLY A 147 15.10 23.00 -14.76
C GLY A 147 14.48 21.66 -15.14
N PHE A 148 14.22 20.77 -14.16
CA PHE A 148 13.39 19.59 -14.40
C PHE A 148 11.93 19.98 -14.69
N GLU A 149 11.40 19.47 -15.81
CA GLU A 149 10.02 19.68 -16.24
C GLU A 149 9.26 18.34 -16.30
N PRO A 150 8.31 18.09 -15.37
CA PRO A 150 7.44 16.91 -15.44
C PRO A 150 6.49 17.01 -16.63
N THR A 151 6.49 16.01 -17.51
CA THR A 151 5.66 15.97 -18.73
C THR A 151 4.55 14.93 -18.67
N ALA A 152 4.68 13.89 -17.83
CA ALA A 152 3.63 12.89 -17.62
C ALA A 152 3.67 12.28 -16.22
N ILE A 153 2.50 11.80 -15.76
CA ILE A 153 2.32 11.07 -14.51
C ILE A 153 1.68 9.72 -14.80
N GLU A 154 2.08 8.67 -14.08
CA GLU A 154 1.59 7.30 -14.30
C GLU A 154 1.65 6.90 -15.79
N ARG A 155 2.71 7.32 -16.49
CA ARG A 155 2.88 7.07 -17.93
C ARG A 155 3.05 5.58 -18.14
N ASP A 156 2.19 4.99 -18.96
CA ASP A 156 2.29 3.58 -19.35
C ASP A 156 3.61 3.29 -20.09
N SER A 157 4.21 2.13 -19.80
CA SER A 157 5.38 1.59 -20.50
C SER A 157 5.31 0.06 -20.58
N ALA A 158 6.21 -0.54 -21.35
CA ALA A 158 6.36 -2.00 -21.39
C ALA A 158 6.67 -2.62 -20.01
N ALA A 159 7.26 -1.85 -19.09
CA ALA A 159 7.60 -2.29 -17.73
C ALA A 159 6.49 -1.99 -16.69
N GLY A 160 5.38 -1.36 -17.10
CA GLY A 160 4.29 -0.88 -16.25
C GLY A 160 4.24 0.66 -16.16
N PRO A 161 3.31 1.22 -15.37
CA PRO A 161 3.20 2.66 -15.22
C PRO A 161 4.39 3.24 -14.44
N MET A 162 4.97 4.32 -14.96
CA MET A 162 6.05 5.10 -14.35
C MET A 162 5.47 6.24 -13.51
N ASP A 163 5.97 6.46 -12.29
CA ASP A 163 5.37 7.43 -11.36
C ASP A 163 5.34 8.86 -11.94
N VAL A 164 6.49 9.34 -12.40
CA VAL A 164 6.64 10.63 -13.09
C VAL A 164 7.66 10.49 -14.20
N PHE A 165 7.33 11.06 -15.35
CA PHE A 165 8.24 11.22 -16.47
C PHE A 165 8.37 12.70 -16.81
N GLY A 166 9.57 13.13 -17.18
CA GLY A 166 9.84 14.51 -17.53
C GLY A 166 11.10 14.64 -18.38
N VAL A 167 11.58 15.87 -18.49
CA VAL A 167 12.85 16.20 -19.12
C VAL A 167 13.66 17.12 -18.21
N ASP A 168 14.99 17.02 -18.26
CA ASP A 168 15.87 17.98 -17.59
C ASP A 168 16.09 19.25 -18.44
N ALA A 169 16.90 20.17 -17.92
CA ALA A 169 17.20 21.44 -18.59
C ALA A 169 17.88 21.28 -19.96
N ALA A 170 18.51 20.13 -20.23
CA ALA A 170 19.12 19.80 -21.52
C ALA A 170 18.13 19.09 -22.48
N GLY A 171 16.90 18.82 -22.04
CA GLY A 171 15.91 18.05 -22.78
C GLY A 171 16.10 16.53 -22.66
N THR A 172 16.97 16.07 -21.76
CA THR A 172 17.23 14.64 -21.53
C THR A 172 16.02 14.03 -20.81
N PRO A 173 15.49 12.89 -21.26
CA PRO A 173 14.43 12.17 -20.56
C PRO A 173 14.82 11.80 -19.13
N VAL A 174 13.93 12.09 -18.18
CA VAL A 174 14.08 11.74 -16.76
C VAL A 174 12.90 10.91 -16.30
N VAL A 175 13.19 9.75 -15.70
CA VAL A 175 12.21 8.88 -15.04
C VAL A 175 12.38 9.00 -13.53
N LEU A 176 11.30 9.33 -12.82
CA LEU A 176 11.29 9.30 -11.35
C LEU A 176 10.56 8.06 -10.84
N GLU A 177 11.16 7.40 -9.86
CA GLU A 177 10.51 6.37 -9.04
C GLU A 177 10.32 6.93 -7.62
N LEU A 178 9.09 7.00 -7.14
CA LEU A 178 8.75 7.66 -5.88
C LEU A 178 8.54 6.64 -4.76
N LYS A 179 9.15 6.88 -3.60
CA LYS A 179 8.98 6.05 -2.41
C LYS A 179 8.82 6.91 -1.17
N ARG A 180 7.77 6.64 -0.40
CA ARG A 180 7.48 7.40 0.85
C ARG A 180 8.31 7.01 2.07
N ARG A 181 9.23 6.04 1.96
CA ARG A 181 9.99 5.45 3.07
C ARG A 181 11.39 5.08 2.62
N ARG A 182 12.25 4.68 3.57
CA ARG A 182 13.52 4.03 3.26
C ARG A 182 13.32 2.80 2.38
N VAL A 183 14.08 2.71 1.29
CA VAL A 183 13.98 1.61 0.33
C VAL A 183 15.30 0.90 0.07
N GLY A 184 15.18 -0.35 -0.39
CA GLY A 184 16.30 -1.23 -0.73
C GLY A 184 16.36 -1.57 -2.23
N PRO A 185 17.12 -2.62 -2.60
CA PRO A 185 17.42 -2.98 -3.99
C PRO A 185 16.23 -3.13 -4.94
N SER A 186 15.06 -3.54 -4.45
CA SER A 186 13.88 -3.73 -5.29
C SER A 186 13.41 -2.43 -5.96
N ALA A 187 13.55 -1.28 -5.31
CA ALA A 187 13.19 0.01 -5.89
C ALA A 187 14.14 0.39 -7.03
N VAL A 188 15.44 0.08 -6.90
CA VAL A 188 16.44 0.31 -7.95
C VAL A 188 16.19 -0.59 -9.16
N SER A 189 15.81 -1.85 -8.92
CA SER A 189 15.40 -2.76 -10.00
C SER A 189 14.13 -2.31 -10.71
N GLN A 190 13.20 -1.69 -10.00
CA GLN A 190 11.98 -1.14 -10.60
C GLN A 190 12.29 0.08 -11.48
N LEU A 191 13.05 1.06 -10.95
CA LEU A 191 13.52 2.20 -11.72
C LEU A 191 14.28 1.77 -12.99
N GLY A 192 15.16 0.77 -12.87
CA GLY A 192 15.90 0.24 -14.02
C GLY A 192 15.01 -0.25 -15.14
N ARG A 193 13.98 -1.05 -14.82
CA ARG A 193 13.03 -1.54 -15.85
C ARG A 193 12.32 -0.40 -16.59
N TYR A 194 12.05 0.71 -15.91
CA TYR A 194 11.42 1.87 -16.54
C TYR A 194 12.40 2.63 -17.43
N VAL A 195 13.61 2.90 -16.95
CA VAL A 195 14.66 3.54 -17.75
C VAL A 195 14.95 2.73 -19.01
N ASP A 196 15.11 1.41 -18.88
CA ASP A 196 15.32 0.50 -20.00
C ASP A 196 14.17 0.58 -21.01
N ALA A 197 12.91 0.57 -20.54
CA ALA A 197 11.73 0.68 -21.41
C ALA A 197 11.67 2.02 -22.16
N VAL A 198 12.06 3.13 -21.54
CA VAL A 198 12.11 4.44 -22.23
C VAL A 198 13.26 4.49 -23.24
N ALA A 199 14.42 3.90 -22.91
CA ALA A 199 15.55 3.84 -23.82
C ALA A 199 15.19 3.03 -25.08
N GLU A 200 14.58 1.86 -24.91
CA GLU A 200 14.10 1.01 -26.02
C GLU A 200 13.08 1.74 -26.91
N GLU A 201 12.11 2.45 -26.31
CA GLU A 201 11.11 3.25 -27.05
C GLU A 201 11.77 4.33 -27.92
N ARG A 202 12.82 4.99 -27.41
CA ARG A 202 13.54 6.03 -28.16
C ARG A 202 14.40 5.48 -29.28
N SER A 203 15.12 4.39 -29.05
CA SER A 203 15.91 3.74 -30.12
C SER A 203 15.01 3.23 -31.26
N ALA A 204 13.80 2.75 -30.92
CA ALA A 204 12.80 2.36 -31.92
C ALA A 204 12.23 3.56 -32.70
N ALA A 205 12.06 4.71 -32.06
CA ALA A 205 11.60 5.94 -32.73
C ALA A 205 12.68 6.49 -33.68
N ALA A 206 13.96 6.50 -33.27
CA ALA A 206 15.06 6.99 -34.09
C ALA A 206 15.28 6.17 -35.37
N THR A 207 15.08 4.85 -35.31
CA THR A 207 15.18 3.95 -36.48
C THR A 207 13.99 4.04 -37.43
N ALA A 208 12.84 4.56 -36.99
CA ALA A 208 11.68 4.77 -37.85
C ALA A 208 11.78 6.04 -38.72
N ASP A 209 12.58 7.03 -38.30
CA ASP A 209 12.76 8.31 -38.99
C ASP A 209 13.83 8.27 -40.12
N ASP A 210 14.64 7.20 -40.24
CA ASP A 210 15.62 6.99 -41.32
C ASP A 210 15.64 5.52 -41.82
N PRO A 211 14.78 5.13 -42.77
CA PRO A 211 14.69 3.75 -43.26
C PRO A 211 15.77 3.35 -44.29
N ASP A 212 16.64 4.29 -44.71
CA ASP A 212 17.66 4.08 -45.76
C ASP A 212 19.11 4.01 -45.20
N SER A 213 19.31 3.95 -43.88
CA SER A 213 20.65 3.87 -43.26
C SER A 213 21.27 2.46 -43.22
N ASP A 214 20.85 1.54 -44.10
CA ASP A 214 21.55 0.28 -44.35
C ASP A 214 22.75 0.54 -45.29
N ASP A 215 23.77 1.27 -44.80
CA ASP A 215 25.08 1.36 -45.46
C ASP A 215 25.99 0.24 -44.93
N PRO A 216 26.23 -0.84 -45.71
CA PRO A 216 27.04 -1.97 -45.27
C PRO A 216 28.54 -1.66 -45.16
N ASP A 217 29.01 -0.46 -45.56
CA ASP A 217 30.43 -0.08 -45.57
C ASP A 217 30.88 0.83 -44.40
N ALA A 218 30.03 1.12 -43.41
CA ALA A 218 30.41 1.92 -42.22
C ALA A 218 31.27 1.16 -41.18
N ALA A 219 31.84 0.01 -41.54
CA ALA A 219 32.57 -0.88 -40.64
C ALA A 219 34.10 -0.70 -40.67
N ASP A 220 34.63 0.53 -40.79
CA ASP A 220 36.02 0.81 -40.40
C ASP A 220 36.32 2.31 -40.27
N SER A 221 35.93 2.92 -39.16
CA SER A 221 36.68 4.06 -38.62
C SER A 221 36.56 4.09 -37.10
N GLY A 222 37.59 3.55 -36.45
CA GLY A 222 37.75 3.67 -35.00
C GLY A 222 37.81 5.14 -34.57
N THR A 223 36.79 5.58 -33.84
CA THR A 223 36.91 6.46 -32.69
C THR A 223 35.73 6.15 -31.78
N ALA A 224 35.99 5.50 -30.64
CA ALA A 224 35.01 5.36 -29.57
C ALA A 224 34.82 6.73 -28.92
N ALA A 225 34.02 7.58 -29.54
CA ALA A 225 33.58 8.86 -29.01
C ALA A 225 32.05 8.85 -29.01
N ASP A 226 31.51 8.82 -27.79
CA ASP A 226 30.13 9.09 -27.39
C ASP A 226 29.00 8.37 -28.15
N ALA A 227 28.39 7.38 -27.48
CA ALA A 227 26.97 7.12 -27.71
C ALA A 227 26.25 8.47 -27.57
N SER A 228 25.60 8.94 -28.64
CA SER A 228 25.04 10.29 -28.70
C SER A 228 24.23 10.61 -27.45
N ASP A 229 24.52 11.76 -26.82
CA ASP A 229 23.86 12.30 -25.62
C ASP A 229 22.31 12.31 -25.70
N THR A 230 21.76 12.17 -26.91
CA THR A 230 20.32 12.11 -27.24
C THR A 230 19.60 10.80 -26.91
N ASP A 231 20.35 9.70 -26.69
CA ASP A 231 19.79 8.38 -26.29
C ASP A 231 19.85 8.15 -24.77
N ARG A 232 20.46 9.08 -24.04
CA ARG A 232 20.61 8.96 -22.59
C ARG A 232 19.25 9.16 -21.92
N VAL A 233 18.86 8.20 -21.08
CA VAL A 233 17.71 8.31 -20.17
C VAL A 233 18.21 8.32 -18.75
N ARG A 234 17.82 9.33 -17.96
CA ARG A 234 18.18 9.44 -16.54
C ARG A 234 17.12 8.79 -15.67
N GLY A 235 17.56 8.02 -14.68
CA GLY A 235 16.70 7.46 -13.64
C GLY A 235 17.02 8.10 -12.30
N ILE A 236 16.01 8.65 -11.63
CA ILE A 236 16.15 9.23 -10.29
C ILE A 236 15.19 8.52 -9.33
N LEU A 237 15.74 7.91 -8.28
CA LEU A 237 14.97 7.37 -7.17
C LEU A 237 14.71 8.49 -6.16
N VAL A 238 13.44 8.77 -5.86
CA VAL A 238 13.05 9.81 -4.89
C VAL A 238 12.51 9.15 -3.63
N ALA A 239 13.26 9.23 -2.54
CA ALA A 239 12.89 8.59 -1.28
C ALA A 239 13.56 9.29 -0.09
N PRO A 240 12.98 9.28 1.14
CA PRO A 240 13.62 9.85 2.33
C PRO A 240 15.05 9.35 2.56
N SER A 241 15.29 8.06 2.30
CA SER A 241 16.62 7.44 2.38
C SER A 241 16.65 6.12 1.63
N ILE A 242 17.85 5.59 1.42
CA ILE A 242 18.10 4.30 0.77
C ILE A 242 18.98 3.41 1.66
N THR A 243 19.02 2.10 1.38
CA THR A 243 20.02 1.21 1.98
C THR A 243 21.36 1.33 1.24
N ASP A 244 22.46 0.96 1.90
CA ASP A 244 23.79 0.99 1.30
C ASP A 244 23.85 0.14 0.03
N ARG A 245 23.22 -1.04 0.06
CA ARG A 245 23.10 -1.91 -1.12
C ARG A 245 22.31 -1.26 -2.26
N ALA A 246 21.31 -0.43 -1.97
CA ALA A 246 20.59 0.31 -2.99
C ALA A 246 21.45 1.45 -3.57
N ALA A 247 22.23 2.14 -2.72
CA ALA A 247 23.17 3.17 -3.16
C ALA A 247 24.24 2.59 -4.12
N GLU A 248 24.81 1.43 -3.79
CA GLU A 248 25.73 0.70 -4.68
C GLU A 248 25.08 0.39 -6.03
N LEU A 249 23.86 -0.15 -6.02
CA LEU A 249 23.15 -0.52 -7.26
C LEU A 249 22.74 0.69 -8.11
N LEU A 250 22.43 1.84 -7.50
CA LEU A 250 22.20 3.08 -8.23
C LEU A 250 23.48 3.54 -8.90
N ALA A 251 24.60 3.54 -8.18
CA ALA A 251 25.91 3.91 -8.72
C ALA A 251 26.34 2.99 -9.87
N ASP A 252 26.17 1.68 -9.72
CA ASP A 252 26.47 0.69 -10.76
C ASP A 252 25.69 0.94 -12.06
N ARG A 253 24.49 1.52 -11.96
CA ARG A 253 23.62 1.83 -13.11
C ARG A 253 23.70 3.28 -13.59
N GLY A 254 24.45 4.14 -12.90
CA GLY A 254 24.46 5.57 -13.18
C GLY A 254 23.12 6.27 -12.88
N PHE A 255 22.32 5.72 -11.97
CA PHE A 255 21.09 6.33 -11.48
C PHE A 255 21.34 7.21 -10.27
N GLU A 256 20.43 8.14 -10.02
CA GLU A 256 20.56 9.16 -8.99
C GLU A 256 19.56 8.93 -7.84
N HIS A 257 19.85 9.52 -6.69
CA HIS A 257 18.95 9.53 -5.54
C HIS A 257 18.69 10.97 -5.09
N VAL A 258 17.42 11.31 -4.94
CA VAL A 258 16.98 12.56 -4.30
C VAL A 258 16.32 12.22 -2.97
N ALA A 259 16.88 12.75 -1.88
CA ALA A 259 16.32 12.61 -0.55
C ALA A 259 15.15 13.58 -0.37
N LEU A 260 13.91 13.06 -0.41
CA LEU A 260 12.71 13.87 -0.24
C LEU A 260 11.68 13.17 0.65
N ASP A 261 11.30 13.83 1.74
CA ASP A 261 10.23 13.37 2.61
C ASP A 261 8.85 13.62 2.00
N PRO A 262 7.88 12.71 2.19
CA PRO A 262 6.49 13.04 1.91
C PRO A 262 6.06 14.22 2.82
N PRO A 263 5.14 15.08 2.36
CA PRO A 263 4.71 16.21 3.17
C PRO A 263 4.15 15.71 4.50
N ALA A 264 4.47 16.43 5.58
CA ALA A 264 3.92 16.16 6.89
C ALA A 264 2.38 16.21 6.83
N PRO A 265 1.67 15.43 7.65
CA PRO A 265 0.26 15.70 7.89
C PRO A 265 0.12 17.17 8.26
N ALA A 266 -0.85 17.88 7.67
CA ALA A 266 -1.15 19.24 8.09
C ALA A 266 -1.37 19.21 9.60
N GLY A 267 -0.46 19.83 10.35
CA GLY A 267 -0.68 20.06 11.77
C GLY A 267 -1.93 20.93 11.87
N ASP A 268 -2.83 20.59 12.78
CA ASP A 268 -3.87 21.54 13.18
C ASP A 268 -3.14 22.82 13.60
N ASP A 269 -3.28 23.86 12.80
CA ASP A 269 -2.87 25.21 13.13
C ASP A 269 -3.84 25.73 14.20
N THR A 270 -3.73 25.17 15.41
CA THR A 270 -4.22 25.86 16.60
C THR A 270 -3.20 26.92 16.92
N GLY A 271 -3.38 28.09 16.29
CA GLY A 271 -2.77 29.33 16.75
C GLY A 271 -3.13 29.54 18.23
N ALA A 272 -2.20 29.18 19.10
CA ALA A 272 -2.14 29.70 20.45
C ALA A 272 -1.10 30.82 20.43
N ASP A 273 -1.63 32.01 20.21
CA ASP A 273 -1.01 33.26 20.58
C ASP A 273 -0.89 33.24 22.11
N ASP A 274 0.30 32.96 22.64
CA ASP A 274 0.63 33.21 24.05
C ASP A 274 1.94 34.01 24.07
N THR A 275 1.77 35.31 23.83
CA THR A 275 2.58 36.31 24.51
C THR A 275 2.28 36.20 26.01
N ASP A 276 3.27 35.82 26.82
CA ASP A 276 3.85 36.74 27.78
C ASP A 276 5.09 36.14 28.44
N ALA A 277 6.11 36.98 28.51
CA ALA A 277 7.39 36.75 29.17
C ALA A 277 7.35 37.24 30.63
N ASP A 278 8.40 36.88 31.36
CA ASP A 278 8.81 37.32 32.70
C ASP A 278 8.03 36.68 33.88
N ASP A 279 8.64 36.17 34.95
CA ASP A 279 9.87 36.60 35.61
C ASP A 279 10.50 35.47 36.47
N ALA A 280 11.76 35.68 36.85
CA ALA A 280 12.69 34.74 37.50
C ALA A 280 12.58 34.61 39.04
N ASP A 281 13.23 33.55 39.54
CA ASP A 281 13.91 33.38 40.85
C ASP A 281 13.20 33.70 42.17
N THR A 282 13.13 32.72 43.08
CA THR A 282 14.08 32.59 44.23
C THR A 282 13.70 31.46 45.20
N ASP A 283 14.75 30.97 45.87
CA ASP A 283 14.87 29.86 46.81
C ASP A 283 14.09 29.94 48.15
N ASP A 284 14.07 28.78 48.81
CA ASP A 284 14.36 28.53 50.23
C ASP A 284 13.24 28.33 51.29
N VAL A 285 13.24 27.09 51.83
CA VAL A 285 13.40 26.72 53.26
C VAL A 285 12.18 26.40 54.16
N ASP A 286 12.18 25.12 54.58
CA ASP A 286 11.87 24.46 55.88
C ASP A 286 10.48 24.32 56.54
N ALA A 287 10.31 23.05 56.98
CA ALA A 287 9.93 22.55 58.30
C ALA A 287 8.49 22.09 58.61
N ASP A 288 8.44 20.80 58.96
CA ASP A 288 7.73 20.15 60.08
C ASP A 288 6.23 20.44 60.31
N ASP A 289 5.39 19.40 60.30
CA ASP A 289 5.17 18.58 61.52
C ASP A 289 4.23 17.40 61.22
N ALA A 290 4.50 16.27 61.87
CA ALA A 290 3.63 15.10 61.98
C ALA A 290 2.55 15.39 63.09
N PRO A 291 1.69 14.47 63.57
CA PRO A 291 1.63 13.03 63.32
C PRO A 291 0.23 12.40 63.08
N SER A 292 0.32 11.20 62.53
CA SER A 292 -0.40 9.96 62.84
C SER A 292 -1.78 10.00 63.53
N SER A 293 -2.78 9.46 62.83
CA SER A 293 -3.77 8.49 63.33
C SER A 293 -4.24 7.62 62.19
#